data_AF-A0A7L7Z1J6-F1
#
_entry.id   AF-A0A7L7Z1J6-F1
#
_cell.length_a   1.000
_cell.length_b   1.000
_cell.length_c   1.000
_cell.angle_alpha   90.00
_cell.angle_beta   90.00
_cell.angle_gamma   90.00
#
_symmetry.space_group_name_H-M   'P 1'
#
loop_
_entity.id
_entity.type
_entity.pdbx_description
1 polymer ?
#
loop_
_entity_poly.entity_id
_entity_poly.type
_entity_poly.pdbx_seq_one_letter_code
_entity_poly.pdbx_strand_id
1 'polypeptide(L)'
;MSIEGDSGSYVYLYRSTGTQQKAKYVGYGRKPARALSHAAESHNDALRSWLERGDYSLEIAGPYADEKTGLEVEAALISAMAPEFNRAVGNGHRFLPLGVPADLADRIGLAPVHEGDLAQQAGGALFVYLAAGDVLADGRIMADPSNPDEKIIAADAEAWWQIERHLDEWIEHPTDAPRALVAVHGPHTRARFVIGSFEIDVQLLLSRDPSLRQGSLWKIPLVNREDADFAALRGRKLTYSSFGQLKQQLYHWVDEHGETRWDGKQS
;
A
#
# COMPACT_ATOMS: atom_id res chain seq x y z
N MET A 1 17.58 41.00 -33.32
CA MET A 1 16.47 40.04 -33.40
C MET A 1 16.73 39.01 -32.31
N SER A 2 16.11 39.21 -31.15
CA SER A 2 16.33 38.38 -29.97
C SER A 2 15.57 37.07 -30.17
N ILE A 3 16.28 35.95 -30.18
CA ILE A 3 15.65 34.64 -30.14
C ILE A 3 15.14 34.48 -28.71
N GLU A 4 13.84 34.70 -28.49
CA GLU A 4 13.16 34.27 -27.27
C GLU A 4 13.41 32.76 -27.14
N GLY A 5 14.27 32.40 -26.20
CA GLY A 5 14.66 31.02 -25.97
C GLY A 5 13.47 30.28 -25.37
N ASP A 6 12.83 29.44 -26.18
CA ASP A 6 11.70 28.63 -25.78
C ASP A 6 12.08 27.75 -24.56
N SER A 7 11.64 28.18 -23.38
CA SER A 7 11.88 27.48 -22.12
C SER A 7 10.82 26.41 -21.97
N GLY A 8 11.15 25.18 -22.37
CA GLY A 8 10.27 24.02 -22.20
C GLY A 8 10.63 23.19 -20.95
N SER A 9 9.70 22.39 -20.45
CA SER A 9 9.98 21.41 -19.40
C SER A 9 10.19 20.04 -20.01
N TYR A 10 11.30 19.38 -19.72
CA TYR A 10 11.63 18.06 -20.28
C TYR A 10 12.00 17.09 -19.17
N VAL A 11 11.61 15.84 -19.34
CA VAL A 11 12.08 14.72 -18.52
C VAL A 11 12.86 13.78 -19.42
N TYR A 12 14.00 13.31 -18.94
CA TYR A 12 14.86 12.39 -19.66
C TYR A 12 15.14 11.14 -18.85
N LEU A 13 15.24 10.01 -19.55
CA LEU A 13 15.47 8.68 -19.00
C LEU A 13 16.68 8.05 -19.67
N TYR A 14 17.66 7.66 -18.86
CA TYR A 14 18.77 6.84 -19.27
C TYR A 14 18.47 5.36 -18.99
N ARG A 15 18.68 4.50 -19.98
CA ARG A 15 18.61 3.04 -19.82
C ARG A 15 19.89 2.36 -20.28
N SER A 16 20.18 1.20 -19.71
CA SER A 16 21.22 0.32 -20.27
C SER A 16 20.81 -0.19 -21.64
N THR A 17 21.73 -0.29 -22.59
CA THR A 17 21.51 -1.05 -23.83
C THR A 17 21.48 -2.55 -23.55
N GLY A 18 20.81 -3.32 -24.42
CA GLY A 18 20.65 -4.78 -24.28
C GLY A 18 19.20 -5.23 -24.01
N THR A 19 19.01 -6.52 -23.73
CA THR A 19 17.68 -7.15 -23.70
C THR A 19 16.80 -6.75 -22.51
N GLN A 20 17.37 -6.31 -21.39
CA GLN A 20 16.61 -5.94 -20.19
C GLN A 20 16.31 -4.44 -20.06
N GLN A 21 16.98 -3.58 -20.84
CA GLN A 21 16.82 -2.11 -20.85
C GLN A 21 16.47 -1.48 -19.48
N LYS A 22 17.29 -1.74 -18.45
CA LYS A 22 17.04 -1.26 -17.09
C LYS A 22 17.18 0.25 -17.01
N ALA A 23 16.24 0.91 -16.33
CA ALA A 23 16.35 2.32 -16.00
C ALA A 23 17.55 2.56 -15.09
N LYS A 24 18.37 3.55 -15.44
CA LYS A 24 19.61 3.90 -14.73
C LYS A 24 19.54 5.28 -14.11
N TYR A 25 18.91 6.24 -14.79
CA TYR A 25 18.72 7.58 -14.27
C TYR A 25 17.52 8.25 -14.91
N VAL A 26 16.75 8.99 -14.13
CA VAL A 26 15.69 9.89 -14.59
C VAL A 26 16.05 11.29 -14.15
N GLY A 27 15.85 12.30 -15.00
CA GLY A 27 16.08 13.67 -14.61
C GLY A 27 15.18 14.67 -15.33
N TYR A 28 15.01 15.82 -14.69
CA TYR A 28 14.34 17.00 -15.25
C TYR A 28 15.33 18.02 -15.82
N GLY A 29 14.90 18.78 -16.82
CA GLY A 29 15.62 19.94 -17.33
C GLY A 29 14.76 20.90 -18.14
N ARG A 30 15.13 22.19 -18.13
CA ARG A 30 14.47 23.24 -18.93
C ARG A 30 14.81 23.23 -20.42
N LYS A 31 15.73 22.36 -20.82
CA LYS A 31 16.18 22.15 -22.21
C LYS A 31 16.67 20.71 -22.37
N PRO A 32 16.50 20.08 -23.54
CA PRO A 32 17.05 18.74 -23.81
C PRO A 32 18.58 18.66 -23.61
N ALA A 33 19.29 19.77 -23.86
CA ALA A 33 20.74 19.87 -23.65
C ALA A 33 21.18 19.58 -22.20
N ARG A 34 20.29 19.74 -21.20
CA ARG A 34 20.58 19.39 -19.81
C ARG A 34 20.89 17.91 -19.65
N ALA A 35 20.21 17.03 -20.39
CA ALA A 35 20.51 15.60 -20.36
C ALA A 35 21.97 15.36 -20.78
N LEU A 36 22.38 15.92 -21.92
CA LEU A 36 23.73 15.75 -22.48
C LEU A 36 24.84 16.28 -21.56
N SER A 37 24.54 17.23 -20.66
CA SER A 37 25.53 17.82 -19.75
C SER A 37 26.04 16.87 -18.65
N HIS A 38 25.32 15.78 -18.34
CA HIS A 38 25.75 14.84 -17.28
C HIS A 38 27.07 14.12 -17.60
N ALA A 39 27.43 13.98 -18.88
CA ALA A 39 28.71 13.41 -19.28
C ALA A 39 29.90 14.36 -18.98
N ALA A 40 29.65 15.67 -18.83
CA ALA A 40 30.68 16.69 -18.61
C ALA A 40 30.69 17.24 -17.18
N GLU A 41 29.52 17.45 -16.56
CA GLU A 41 29.38 18.17 -15.28
C GLU A 41 28.27 17.57 -14.38
N SER A 42 28.33 16.27 -14.11
CA SER A 42 27.46 15.65 -13.10
C SER A 42 28.09 15.70 -11.71
N HIS A 43 27.32 16.13 -10.70
CA HIS A 43 27.67 15.96 -9.28
C HIS A 43 27.51 14.50 -8.79
N ASN A 44 27.14 13.58 -9.69
CA ASN A 44 26.98 12.17 -9.42
C ASN A 44 28.06 11.35 -10.15
N ASP A 45 29.20 11.14 -9.47
CA ASP A 45 30.38 10.47 -10.03
C ASP A 45 30.07 9.08 -10.59
N ALA A 46 29.17 8.34 -9.95
CA ALA A 46 28.74 7.02 -10.40
C ALA A 46 27.97 7.07 -11.73
N LEU A 47 27.04 8.03 -11.87
CA LEU A 47 26.31 8.26 -13.11
C LEU A 47 27.28 8.63 -14.23
N ARG A 48 28.17 9.60 -13.98
CA ARG A 48 29.17 10.04 -14.95
C ARG A 48 30.05 8.90 -15.44
N SER A 49 30.62 8.13 -14.50
CA SER A 49 31.45 6.95 -14.82
C SER A 49 30.68 5.89 -15.62
N TRP A 50 29.37 5.76 -15.39
CA TRP A 50 28.54 4.87 -16.20
C TRP A 50 28.28 5.42 -17.61
N LEU A 51 28.01 6.73 -17.75
CA LEU A 51 27.80 7.37 -19.05
C LEU A 51 29.06 7.33 -19.93
N GLU A 52 30.26 7.44 -19.35
CA GLU A 52 31.53 7.33 -20.08
C GLU A 52 31.71 5.98 -20.81
N ARG A 53 31.02 4.93 -20.38
CA ARG A 53 31.04 3.63 -21.06
C ARG A 53 30.28 3.63 -22.40
N GLY A 54 29.39 4.59 -22.63
CA GLY A 54 28.64 4.73 -23.89
C GLY A 54 27.51 3.71 -24.13
N ASP A 55 27.37 2.69 -23.27
CA ASP A 55 26.37 1.62 -23.42
C ASP A 55 24.99 2.00 -22.84
N TYR A 56 24.40 3.07 -23.37
CA TYR A 56 23.09 3.56 -22.92
C TYR A 56 22.20 4.09 -24.06
N SER A 57 20.89 4.06 -23.83
CA SER A 57 19.92 4.87 -24.57
C SER A 57 19.52 6.09 -23.74
N LEU A 58 19.28 7.21 -24.42
CA LEU A 58 18.73 8.43 -23.85
C LEU A 58 17.37 8.68 -24.49
N GLU A 59 16.33 8.66 -23.67
CA GLU A 59 14.95 8.96 -24.04
C GLU A 59 14.55 10.32 -23.46
N ILE A 60 13.78 11.11 -24.21
CA ILE A 60 13.36 12.46 -23.80
C ILE A 60 11.85 12.58 -24.03
N ALA A 61 11.15 13.06 -23.01
CA ALA A 61 9.74 13.41 -23.06
C ALA A 61 9.56 14.92 -22.80
N GLY A 62 8.68 15.55 -23.58
CA GLY A 62 8.41 16.98 -23.55
C GLY A 62 8.38 17.62 -24.95
N PRO A 63 8.25 18.96 -25.04
CA PRO A 63 8.10 19.88 -23.91
C PRO A 63 6.76 19.68 -23.19
N TYR A 64 6.80 19.63 -21.87
CA TYR A 64 5.63 19.77 -21.00
C TYR A 64 5.27 21.24 -20.83
N ALA A 65 4.00 21.50 -20.50
CA ALA A 65 3.44 22.86 -20.41
C ALA A 65 4.12 23.73 -19.34
N ASP A 66 4.54 23.14 -18.22
CA ASP A 66 5.14 23.86 -17.11
C ASP A 66 6.15 23.00 -16.32
N GLU A 67 6.92 23.66 -15.45
CA GLU A 67 7.91 23.02 -14.56
C GLU A 67 7.27 22.01 -13.61
N LYS A 68 6.08 22.34 -13.08
CA LYS A 68 5.34 21.45 -12.18
C LYS A 68 5.08 20.10 -12.83
N THR A 69 4.53 20.08 -14.05
CA THR A 69 4.23 18.86 -14.81
C THR A 69 5.49 18.05 -15.09
N GLY A 70 6.60 18.72 -15.43
CA GLY A 70 7.89 18.06 -15.62
C GLY A 70 8.39 17.35 -14.35
N LEU A 71 8.30 18.02 -13.20
CA LEU A 71 8.71 17.46 -11.91
C LEU A 71 7.78 16.32 -11.43
N GLU A 72 6.48 16.42 -11.71
CA GLU A 72 5.51 15.34 -11.44
C GLU A 72 5.85 14.07 -12.23
N VAL A 73 6.15 14.21 -13.53
CA VAL A 73 6.55 13.07 -14.37
C VAL A 73 7.89 12.50 -13.92
N GLU A 74 8.86 13.35 -13.57
CA GLU A 74 10.15 12.92 -13.03
C GLU A 74 9.97 12.07 -11.76
N ALA A 75 9.22 12.56 -10.78
CA ALA A 75 8.98 11.86 -9.51
C ALA A 75 8.22 10.53 -9.70
N ALA A 76 7.22 10.51 -10.59
CA ALA A 76 6.48 9.30 -10.92
C ALA A 76 7.40 8.24 -11.57
N LEU A 77 8.29 8.63 -12.49
CA LEU A 77 9.23 7.71 -13.13
C LEU A 77 10.31 7.21 -12.15
N ILE A 78 10.85 8.08 -11.29
CA ILE A 78 11.81 7.66 -10.26
C ILE A 78 11.18 6.64 -9.32
N SER A 79 9.97 6.92 -8.82
CA SER A 79 9.29 6.01 -7.89
C SER A 79 8.88 4.68 -8.53
N ALA A 80 8.46 4.67 -9.79
CA ALA A 80 8.06 3.44 -10.49
C ALA A 80 9.25 2.56 -10.89
N MET A 81 10.33 3.17 -11.34
CA MET A 81 11.45 2.43 -11.96
C MET A 81 12.61 2.17 -11.00
N ALA A 82 12.65 2.83 -9.84
CA ALA A 82 13.75 2.79 -8.88
C ALA A 82 15.15 2.83 -9.55
N PRO A 83 15.43 3.85 -10.39
CA PRO A 83 16.67 3.92 -11.17
C PRO A 83 17.90 4.02 -10.26
N GLU A 84 18.93 3.24 -10.61
CA GLU A 84 20.14 3.03 -9.79
C GLU A 84 20.87 4.31 -9.36
N PHE A 85 20.92 5.32 -10.23
CA PHE A 85 21.71 6.53 -9.99
C PHE A 85 20.88 7.71 -9.45
N ASN A 86 19.57 7.58 -9.29
CA ASN A 86 18.78 8.62 -8.63
C ASN A 86 18.96 8.51 -7.11
N ARG A 87 19.49 9.57 -6.48
CA ARG A 87 19.65 9.63 -5.02
C ARG A 87 18.43 10.18 -4.29
N ALA A 88 17.60 10.94 -5.00
CA ALA A 88 16.39 11.56 -4.47
C ALA A 88 15.17 11.06 -5.26
N VAL A 89 14.01 11.07 -4.61
CA VAL A 89 12.73 10.56 -5.15
C VAL A 89 12.04 11.51 -6.14
N GLY A 90 12.60 12.69 -6.38
CA GLY A 90 11.99 13.76 -7.18
C GLY A 90 11.02 14.61 -6.37
N ASN A 91 10.56 15.72 -6.98
CA ASN A 91 9.64 16.68 -6.36
C ASN A 91 8.25 16.57 -7.00
N GLY A 92 7.48 15.55 -6.61
CA GLY A 92 6.14 15.30 -7.15
C GLY A 92 5.49 14.05 -6.56
N HIS A 93 4.37 13.64 -7.14
CA HIS A 93 3.65 12.44 -6.73
C HIS A 93 4.45 11.18 -7.01
N ARG A 94 4.26 10.19 -6.14
CA ARG A 94 4.90 8.88 -6.22
C ARG A 94 3.82 7.82 -6.40
N PHE A 95 4.20 6.70 -7.01
CA PHE A 95 3.34 5.50 -6.94
C PHE A 95 3.24 5.03 -5.49
N LEU A 96 2.01 4.76 -5.06
CA LEU A 96 1.67 4.31 -3.71
C LEU A 96 1.18 2.87 -3.75
N PRO A 97 1.33 2.09 -2.67
CA PRO A 97 0.52 0.89 -2.51
C PRO A 97 -0.97 1.26 -2.51
N LEU A 98 -1.81 0.34 -2.93
CA LEU A 98 -3.25 0.54 -3.03
C LEU A 98 -3.87 0.83 -1.64
N GLY A 99 -4.68 1.89 -1.50
CA GLY A 99 -5.34 2.25 -0.24
C GLY A 99 -4.45 2.89 0.83
N VAL A 100 -3.29 3.41 0.45
CA VAL A 100 -2.24 3.89 1.37
C VAL A 100 -1.93 5.38 1.15
N PRO A 101 -1.78 6.17 2.22
CA PRO A 101 -1.40 7.58 2.15
C PRO A 101 0.05 7.81 1.67
N ALA A 102 0.34 9.04 1.26
CA ALA A 102 1.60 9.39 0.59
C ALA A 102 2.86 9.25 1.47
N ASP A 103 2.72 9.41 2.78
CA ASP A 103 3.80 9.22 3.77
C ASP A 103 4.26 7.76 3.89
N LEU A 104 3.42 6.81 3.46
CA LEU A 104 3.72 5.38 3.45
C LEU A 104 4.10 4.85 2.05
N ALA A 105 4.43 5.73 1.10
CA ALA A 105 4.77 5.40 -0.29
C ALA A 105 5.87 4.33 -0.41
N ASP A 106 6.87 4.34 0.47
CA ASP A 106 8.02 3.43 0.42
C ASP A 106 7.63 1.95 0.60
N ARG A 107 6.44 1.67 1.12
CA ARG A 107 5.95 0.30 1.30
C ARG A 107 5.69 -0.45 0.00
N ILE A 108 5.63 0.27 -1.14
CA ILE A 108 5.49 -0.34 -2.46
C ILE A 108 6.68 -1.25 -2.80
N GLY A 109 7.86 -0.99 -2.22
CA GLY A 109 9.06 -1.78 -2.41
C GLY A 109 9.18 -2.99 -1.48
N LEU A 110 8.27 -3.17 -0.51
CA LEU A 110 8.33 -4.29 0.42
C LEU A 110 7.94 -5.59 -0.28
N ALA A 111 8.67 -6.66 0.05
CA ALA A 111 8.33 -8.00 -0.42
C ALA A 111 6.93 -8.41 0.08
N PRO A 112 6.18 -9.20 -0.72
CA PRO A 112 4.96 -9.83 -0.24
C PRO A 112 5.20 -10.64 1.04
N VAL A 113 4.21 -10.68 1.92
CA VAL A 113 4.31 -11.27 3.27
C VAL A 113 3.17 -12.27 3.52
N HIS A 114 3.38 -13.24 4.41
CA HIS A 114 2.33 -14.17 4.82
C HIS A 114 1.46 -13.56 5.93
N GLU A 115 0.18 -13.96 6.04
CA GLU A 115 -0.71 -13.50 7.11
C GLU A 115 -0.15 -13.84 8.49
N GLY A 116 0.45 -15.03 8.63
CA GLY A 116 1.13 -15.47 9.86
C GLY A 116 2.19 -14.50 10.37
N ASP A 117 3.06 -13.99 9.48
CA ASP A 117 4.12 -13.05 9.88
C ASP A 117 3.53 -11.71 10.34
N LEU A 118 2.46 -11.25 9.68
CA LEU A 118 1.75 -10.02 10.08
C LEU A 118 1.03 -10.19 11.41
N ALA A 119 0.42 -11.36 11.65
CA ALA A 119 -0.22 -11.68 12.91
C ALA A 119 0.79 -11.75 14.07
N GLN A 120 1.93 -12.41 13.88
CA GLN A 120 3.03 -12.40 14.86
C GLN A 120 3.49 -10.97 15.17
N GLN A 121 3.66 -10.13 14.15
CA GLN A 121 4.06 -8.72 14.31
C GLN A 121 3.04 -7.91 15.14
N ALA A 122 1.75 -8.25 15.05
CA ALA A 122 0.68 -7.55 15.76
C ALA A 122 0.26 -8.18 17.10
N GLY A 123 0.74 -9.37 17.44
CA GLY A 123 0.26 -10.13 18.60
C GLY A 123 -1.10 -10.83 18.35
N GLY A 124 -1.30 -11.34 17.14
CA GLY A 124 -2.53 -11.96 16.68
C GLY A 124 -3.42 -11.00 15.89
N ALA A 125 -4.07 -11.50 14.84
CA ALA A 125 -4.83 -10.68 13.91
C ALA A 125 -6.12 -11.36 13.40
N LEU A 126 -7.14 -10.53 13.21
CA LEU A 126 -8.35 -10.85 12.47
C LEU A 126 -8.26 -10.16 11.10
N PHE A 127 -8.02 -10.94 10.04
CA PHE A 127 -8.01 -10.43 8.68
C PHE A 127 -9.43 -10.43 8.14
N VAL A 128 -9.91 -9.29 7.65
CA VAL A 128 -11.26 -9.14 7.09
C VAL A 128 -11.19 -8.67 5.65
N TYR A 129 -12.07 -9.19 4.81
CA TYR A 129 -12.12 -8.81 3.41
C TYR A 129 -13.09 -7.66 3.16
N LEU A 130 -12.57 -6.55 2.62
CA LEU A 130 -13.37 -5.43 2.13
C LEU A 130 -13.58 -5.58 0.63
N ALA A 131 -14.82 -5.90 0.25
CA ALA A 131 -15.21 -6.04 -1.15
C ALA A 131 -15.15 -4.68 -1.88
N ALA A 132 -15.07 -4.70 -3.21
CA ALA A 132 -15.21 -3.50 -4.01
C ALA A 132 -16.69 -3.09 -4.13
N GLY A 133 -16.98 -1.79 -4.13
CA GLY A 133 -18.32 -1.23 -4.32
C GLY A 133 -18.41 0.19 -3.80
N ASP A 134 -19.59 0.81 -3.94
CA ASP A 134 -19.82 2.20 -3.52
C ASP A 134 -20.48 2.28 -2.12
N VAL A 135 -21.40 1.36 -1.80
CA VAL A 135 -22.23 1.42 -0.61
C VAL A 135 -22.48 0.01 -0.04
N LEU A 136 -22.35 -0.13 1.28
CA LEU A 136 -22.69 -1.33 2.04
C LEU A 136 -24.21 -1.55 2.07
N ALA A 137 -24.64 -2.77 2.41
CA ALA A 137 -26.06 -3.11 2.49
C ALA A 137 -26.86 -2.27 3.51
N ASP A 138 -26.18 -1.61 4.45
CA ASP A 138 -26.76 -0.72 5.46
C ASP A 138 -26.72 0.78 5.10
N GLY A 139 -26.29 1.12 3.87
CA GLY A 139 -26.26 2.48 3.35
C GLY A 139 -24.99 3.26 3.64
N ARG A 140 -24.01 2.68 4.35
CA ARG A 140 -22.70 3.31 4.58
C ARG A 140 -21.82 3.23 3.34
N ILE A 141 -20.95 4.21 3.15
CA ILE A 141 -19.97 4.23 2.06
C ILE A 141 -18.94 3.11 2.27
N MET A 142 -18.61 2.38 1.20
CA MET A 142 -17.55 1.35 1.22
C MET A 142 -16.17 1.99 1.10
N ALA A 143 -15.14 1.31 1.61
CA ALA A 143 -13.78 1.78 1.47
C ALA A 143 -13.36 1.88 0.00
N ASP A 144 -12.99 3.08 -0.46
CA ASP A 144 -12.40 3.31 -1.78
C ASP A 144 -10.86 3.30 -1.66
N PRO A 145 -10.17 2.28 -2.19
CA PRO A 145 -8.71 2.25 -2.15
C PRO A 145 -8.04 3.34 -3.00
N SER A 146 -8.78 4.02 -3.89
CA SER A 146 -8.28 5.11 -4.72
C SER A 146 -8.29 6.45 -3.98
N ASN A 147 -9.14 6.58 -2.96
CA ASN A 147 -9.26 7.75 -2.10
C ASN A 147 -9.38 7.27 -0.63
N PRO A 148 -8.27 6.80 -0.05
CA PRO A 148 -8.32 6.17 1.26
C PRO A 148 -8.69 7.17 2.36
N ASP A 149 -9.74 6.85 3.11
CA ASP A 149 -10.17 7.55 4.31
C ASP A 149 -10.18 6.56 5.48
N GLU A 150 -9.38 6.84 6.51
CA GLU A 150 -9.19 5.94 7.66
C GLU A 150 -10.50 5.64 8.38
N LYS A 151 -11.39 6.62 8.50
CA LYS A 151 -12.68 6.46 9.19
C LYS A 151 -13.63 5.58 8.40
N ILE A 152 -13.63 5.72 7.07
CA ILE A 152 -14.43 4.86 6.19
C ILE A 152 -13.89 3.43 6.23
N ILE A 153 -12.57 3.25 6.09
CA ILE A 153 -11.92 1.92 6.16
C ILE A 153 -12.21 1.25 7.51
N ALA A 154 -12.07 1.98 8.62
CA ALA A 154 -12.40 1.49 9.95
C ALA A 154 -13.87 1.07 10.04
N ALA A 155 -14.81 1.93 9.62
CA ALA A 155 -16.23 1.63 9.69
C ALA A 155 -16.60 0.37 8.89
N ASP A 156 -16.04 0.21 7.69
CA ASP A 156 -16.25 -0.97 6.84
C ASP A 156 -15.66 -2.23 7.50
N ALA A 157 -14.42 -2.15 8.00
CA ALA A 157 -13.72 -3.25 8.65
C ALA A 157 -14.34 -3.71 9.98
N GLU A 158 -14.87 -2.79 10.80
CA GLU A 158 -15.41 -3.12 12.13
C GLU A 158 -16.66 -4.01 12.04
N ALA A 159 -17.41 -3.96 10.93
CA ALA A 159 -18.84 -4.22 11.01
C ALA A 159 -19.27 -5.66 10.62
N TRP A 160 -20.04 -6.23 11.55
CA TRP A 160 -21.01 -7.32 11.36
C TRP A 160 -20.44 -8.67 10.89
N TRP A 161 -19.48 -9.17 11.67
CA TRP A 161 -18.83 -10.46 11.46
C TRP A 161 -19.50 -11.59 12.24
N GLN A 162 -19.50 -12.79 11.67
CA GLN A 162 -19.99 -14.01 12.33
C GLN A 162 -18.88 -14.64 13.18
N ILE A 163 -18.50 -13.97 14.27
CA ILE A 163 -17.40 -14.38 15.17
C ILE A 163 -17.87 -14.96 16.51
N GLU A 164 -19.18 -15.14 16.72
CA GLU A 164 -19.75 -15.57 18.02
C GLU A 164 -19.06 -16.82 18.59
N ARG A 165 -18.78 -17.82 17.76
CA ARG A 165 -18.08 -19.04 18.19
C ARG A 165 -16.66 -18.80 18.74
N HIS A 166 -15.97 -17.80 18.21
CA HIS A 166 -14.61 -17.46 18.62
C HIS A 166 -14.64 -16.55 19.83
N LEU A 167 -15.71 -15.76 20.02
CA LEU A 167 -15.90 -14.97 21.23
C LEU A 167 -16.07 -15.84 22.48
N ASP A 168 -16.69 -17.01 22.38
CA ASP A 168 -16.71 -17.97 23.49
C ASP A 168 -15.27 -18.39 23.84
N GLU A 169 -14.50 -18.83 22.84
CA GLU A 169 -13.10 -19.27 22.99
C GLU A 169 -12.18 -18.16 23.55
N TRP A 170 -12.29 -16.94 23.04
CA TRP A 170 -11.48 -15.81 23.49
C TRP A 170 -11.85 -15.32 24.90
N ILE A 171 -13.07 -15.57 25.38
CA ILE A 171 -13.43 -15.24 26.76
C ILE A 171 -12.82 -16.26 27.73
N GLU A 172 -12.81 -17.54 27.34
CA GLU A 172 -12.15 -18.60 28.11
C GLU A 172 -10.62 -18.44 28.10
N HIS A 173 -10.06 -18.01 26.96
CA HIS A 173 -8.64 -17.78 26.74
C HIS A 173 -8.36 -16.36 26.18
N PRO A 174 -8.38 -15.32 27.03
CA PRO A 174 -8.22 -13.92 26.60
C PRO A 174 -6.89 -13.58 25.91
N THR A 175 -5.86 -14.41 26.11
CA THR A 175 -4.57 -14.28 25.42
C THR A 175 -4.66 -14.60 23.94
N ASP A 176 -5.65 -15.40 23.54
CA ASP A 176 -5.79 -15.91 22.18
C ASP A 176 -6.59 -14.93 21.30
N ALA A 177 -7.23 -13.95 21.92
CA ALA A 177 -7.97 -12.90 21.23
C ALA A 177 -7.05 -12.10 20.30
N PRO A 178 -7.47 -11.83 19.05
CA PRO A 178 -6.68 -11.04 18.12
C PRO A 178 -6.49 -9.61 18.65
N ARG A 179 -5.29 -9.05 18.41
CA ARG A 179 -4.95 -7.67 18.78
C ARG A 179 -5.15 -6.69 17.64
N ALA A 180 -5.00 -7.15 16.40
CA ALA A 180 -5.21 -6.33 15.21
C ALA A 180 -6.45 -6.74 14.41
N LEU A 181 -7.18 -5.74 13.91
CA LEU A 181 -8.15 -5.90 12.83
C LEU A 181 -7.51 -5.43 11.53
N VAL A 182 -7.31 -6.35 10.58
CA VAL A 182 -6.58 -6.09 9.34
C VAL A 182 -7.56 -6.09 8.16
N ALA A 183 -7.77 -4.93 7.56
CA ALA A 183 -8.62 -4.74 6.40
C ALA A 183 -7.87 -5.06 5.10
N VAL A 184 -8.34 -6.08 4.38
CA VAL A 184 -7.71 -6.59 3.16
C VAL A 184 -8.58 -6.28 1.94
N HIS A 185 -7.96 -5.79 0.86
CA HIS A 185 -8.63 -5.48 -0.40
C HIS A 185 -7.88 -6.05 -1.62
N GLY A 186 -8.59 -6.22 -2.74
CA GLY A 186 -8.02 -6.61 -4.04
C GLY A 186 -9.01 -7.38 -4.94
N PRO A 187 -8.60 -7.87 -6.11
CA PRO A 187 -9.45 -8.72 -6.94
C PRO A 187 -9.25 -10.23 -6.70
N HIS A 188 -8.00 -10.67 -6.45
CA HIS A 188 -7.63 -12.09 -6.45
C HIS A 188 -6.67 -12.43 -5.32
N THR A 189 -6.55 -13.71 -4.99
CA THR A 189 -5.84 -14.21 -3.79
C THR A 189 -4.34 -13.87 -3.73
N ARG A 190 -3.69 -13.66 -4.88
CA ARG A 190 -2.26 -13.25 -4.99
C ARG A 190 -2.09 -11.74 -5.24
N ALA A 191 -3.18 -10.99 -5.21
CA ALA A 191 -3.25 -9.55 -5.45
C ALA A 191 -4.05 -8.88 -4.33
N ARG A 192 -3.79 -9.30 -3.09
CA ARG A 192 -4.39 -8.75 -1.87
C ARG A 192 -3.44 -7.80 -1.18
N PHE A 193 -3.96 -6.69 -0.68
CA PHE A 193 -3.23 -5.65 0.00
C PHE A 193 -3.93 -5.31 1.31
N VAL A 194 -3.15 -5.01 2.34
CA VAL A 194 -3.66 -4.43 3.58
C VAL A 194 -3.94 -2.95 3.33
N ILE A 195 -5.19 -2.53 3.41
CA ILE A 195 -5.59 -1.12 3.23
C ILE A 195 -5.83 -0.39 4.57
N GLY A 196 -5.95 -1.14 5.66
CA GLY A 196 -5.98 -0.62 7.03
C GLY A 196 -5.63 -1.70 8.05
N SER A 197 -5.07 -1.30 9.18
CA SER A 197 -4.76 -2.13 10.33
C SER A 197 -5.05 -1.33 11.59
N PHE A 198 -5.86 -1.87 12.49
CA PHE A 198 -6.35 -1.16 13.67
C PHE A 198 -6.16 -1.99 14.93
N GLU A 199 -5.86 -1.32 16.05
CA GLU A 199 -5.84 -1.97 17.36
C GLU A 199 -7.27 -2.28 17.83
N ILE A 200 -7.52 -3.53 18.20
CA ILE A 200 -8.80 -3.99 18.74
C ILE A 200 -8.87 -3.63 20.23
N ASP A 201 -10.00 -3.06 20.65
CA ASP A 201 -10.33 -2.94 22.08
C ASP A 201 -10.79 -4.31 22.59
N VAL A 202 -9.80 -5.14 22.94
CA VAL A 202 -10.03 -6.53 23.39
C VAL A 202 -10.88 -6.55 24.65
N GLN A 203 -10.71 -5.59 25.56
CA GLN A 203 -11.51 -5.56 26.79
C GLN A 203 -12.99 -5.35 26.48
N LEU A 204 -13.31 -4.40 25.61
CA LEU A 204 -14.68 -4.16 25.18
C LEU A 204 -15.24 -5.33 24.36
N LEU A 205 -14.43 -5.95 23.49
CA LEU A 205 -14.84 -7.11 22.70
C LEU A 205 -15.24 -8.30 23.60
N LEU A 206 -14.42 -8.61 24.61
CA LEU A 206 -14.65 -9.74 25.51
C LEU A 206 -15.76 -9.47 26.54
N SER A 207 -16.14 -8.20 26.76
CA SER A 207 -17.23 -7.84 27.68
C SER A 207 -18.63 -8.28 27.20
N ARG A 208 -18.77 -8.63 25.91
CA ARG A 208 -20.06 -8.89 25.24
C ARG A 208 -21.05 -7.73 25.35
N ASP A 209 -20.54 -6.50 25.25
CA ASP A 209 -21.40 -5.33 25.24
C ASP A 209 -22.52 -5.50 24.18
N PRO A 210 -23.81 -5.43 24.57
CA PRO A 210 -24.93 -5.63 23.64
C PRO A 210 -24.93 -4.67 22.45
N SER A 211 -24.31 -3.49 22.56
CA SER A 211 -24.20 -2.53 21.46
C SER A 211 -23.30 -3.02 20.31
N LEU A 212 -22.43 -4.00 20.57
CA LEU A 212 -21.60 -4.63 19.55
C LEU A 212 -22.35 -5.72 18.76
N ARG A 213 -23.57 -6.09 19.17
CA ARG A 213 -24.27 -7.24 18.62
C ARG A 213 -25.51 -6.84 17.82
N GLN A 214 -25.64 -7.38 16.61
CA GLN A 214 -26.85 -7.31 15.80
C GLN A 214 -27.23 -8.71 15.31
N GLY A 215 -28.19 -9.35 16.00
CA GLY A 215 -28.55 -10.74 15.73
C GLY A 215 -27.39 -11.69 16.04
N SER A 216 -26.88 -12.42 15.05
CA SER A 216 -25.68 -13.28 15.15
C SER A 216 -24.39 -12.61 14.68
N LEU A 217 -24.45 -11.31 14.35
CA LEU A 217 -23.32 -10.55 13.85
C LEU A 217 -22.75 -9.67 14.96
N TRP A 218 -21.44 -9.56 14.98
CA TRP A 218 -20.70 -8.80 15.96
C TRP A 218 -19.84 -7.73 15.30
N LYS A 219 -19.78 -6.58 15.94
CA LYS A 219 -18.88 -5.50 15.60
C LYS A 219 -17.56 -5.70 16.36
N ILE A 220 -16.43 -5.49 15.68
CA ILE A 220 -15.11 -5.46 16.33
C ILE A 220 -14.89 -4.03 16.83
N PRO A 221 -14.75 -3.81 18.15
CA PRO A 221 -14.45 -2.49 18.68
C PRO A 221 -12.97 -2.16 18.48
N LEU A 222 -12.68 -0.91 18.11
CA LEU A 222 -11.33 -0.41 17.88
C LEU A 222 -10.96 0.61 18.95
N VAL A 223 -9.68 0.61 19.35
CA VAL A 223 -9.12 1.61 20.28
C VAL A 223 -9.10 3.00 19.62
N ASN A 224 -8.62 3.06 18.38
CA ASN A 224 -8.55 4.29 17.59
C ASN A 224 -8.92 4.02 16.12
N ARG A 225 -9.97 4.68 15.63
CA ARG A 225 -10.42 4.55 14.23
C ARG A 225 -9.61 5.39 13.22
N GLU A 226 -8.82 6.34 13.71
CA GLU A 226 -8.01 7.21 12.85
C GLU A 226 -6.60 6.64 12.61
N ASP A 227 -6.17 5.68 13.43
CA ASP A 227 -4.91 4.96 13.24
C ASP A 227 -5.13 3.68 12.45
N ALA A 228 -5.13 3.81 11.12
CA ALA A 228 -5.25 2.69 10.19
C ALA A 228 -3.91 1.99 9.90
N ASP A 229 -2.86 2.25 10.67
CA ASP A 229 -1.55 1.62 10.50
C ASP A 229 -0.99 0.98 11.78
N PHE A 230 -1.88 0.43 12.59
CA PHE A 230 -1.48 -0.32 13.78
C PHE A 230 -0.47 -1.42 13.42
N ALA A 231 0.59 -1.51 14.22
CA ALA A 231 1.74 -2.39 14.04
C ALA A 231 2.45 -2.25 12.67
N ALA A 232 2.31 -1.12 11.96
CA ALA A 232 2.93 -0.85 10.67
C ALA A 232 2.57 -1.86 9.56
N LEU A 233 1.33 -2.35 9.56
CA LEU A 233 0.86 -3.38 8.62
C LEU A 233 0.21 -2.81 7.34
N ARG A 234 -0.19 -1.53 7.30
CA ARG A 234 -0.86 -0.92 6.14
C ARG A 234 0.03 -0.96 4.90
N GLY A 235 -0.53 -1.15 3.71
CA GLY A 235 0.24 -1.20 2.45
C GLY A 235 1.06 -2.45 2.22
N ARG A 236 1.00 -3.45 3.11
CA ARG A 236 1.64 -4.74 2.88
C ARG A 236 0.87 -5.53 1.83
N LYS A 237 1.60 -6.05 0.84
CA LYS A 237 1.05 -7.02 -0.12
C LYS A 237 1.09 -8.41 0.50
N LEU A 238 -0.02 -9.14 0.44
CA LEU A 238 -0.08 -10.52 0.90
C LEU A 238 0.40 -11.47 -0.19
N THR A 239 1.14 -12.51 0.20
CA THR A 239 1.61 -13.56 -0.71
C THR A 239 0.44 -14.37 -1.26
N TYR A 240 -0.45 -14.77 -0.36
CA TYR A 240 -1.70 -15.46 -0.67
C TYR A 240 -2.70 -15.20 0.45
N SER A 241 -3.93 -14.84 0.10
CA SER A 241 -5.04 -14.69 1.04
C SER A 241 -6.38 -14.93 0.31
N SER A 242 -7.19 -15.86 0.80
CA SER A 242 -8.37 -16.35 0.09
C SER A 242 -9.62 -16.35 0.95
N PHE A 243 -10.48 -15.36 0.73
CA PHE A 243 -11.79 -15.25 1.34
C PHE A 243 -12.86 -15.90 0.46
N GLY A 244 -13.88 -16.49 1.10
CA GLY A 244 -15.04 -17.04 0.40
C GLY A 244 -16.10 -15.98 0.11
N GLN A 245 -17.34 -16.42 -0.12
CA GLN A 245 -18.46 -15.53 -0.45
C GLN A 245 -19.47 -15.42 0.70
N LEU A 246 -19.49 -16.40 1.61
CA LEU A 246 -20.38 -16.41 2.76
C LEU A 246 -19.79 -15.56 3.89
N LYS A 247 -20.62 -14.93 4.73
CA LYS A 247 -20.18 -14.01 5.79
C LYS A 247 -19.10 -14.61 6.72
N GLN A 248 -19.24 -15.88 7.09
CA GLN A 248 -18.26 -16.60 7.91
C GLN A 248 -16.93 -16.90 7.19
N GLN A 249 -16.89 -16.75 5.86
CA GLN A 249 -15.72 -16.94 5.01
C GLN A 249 -15.04 -15.62 4.62
N LEU A 250 -15.56 -14.47 5.10
CA LEU A 250 -15.02 -13.14 4.81
C LEU A 250 -13.98 -12.68 5.84
N TYR A 251 -13.57 -13.56 6.76
CA TYR A 251 -12.50 -13.29 7.70
C TYR A 251 -11.64 -14.52 7.97
N HIS A 252 -10.38 -14.28 8.35
CA HIS A 252 -9.47 -15.26 8.93
C HIS A 252 -9.07 -14.80 10.32
N TRP A 253 -8.87 -15.75 11.23
CA TRP A 253 -8.24 -15.49 12.53
C TRP A 253 -6.91 -16.23 12.57
N VAL A 254 -5.84 -15.48 12.83
CA VAL A 254 -4.47 -15.96 12.94
C VAL A 254 -3.93 -15.51 14.30
N ASP A 255 -3.38 -16.44 15.08
CA ASP A 255 -2.90 -16.16 16.42
C ASP A 255 -1.54 -15.45 16.45
N GLU A 256 -1.06 -15.13 17.66
CA GLU A 256 0.24 -14.47 17.87
C GLU A 256 1.45 -15.33 17.48
N HIS A 257 1.28 -16.63 17.26
CA HIS A 257 2.30 -17.54 16.76
C HIS A 257 2.25 -17.68 15.24
N GLY A 258 1.32 -16.98 14.58
CA GLY A 258 1.14 -17.01 13.13
C GLY A 258 0.40 -18.25 12.64
N GLU A 259 -0.23 -19.02 13.53
CA GLU A 259 -1.05 -20.17 13.18
C GLU A 259 -2.47 -19.72 12.83
N THR A 260 -2.98 -20.20 11.69
CA THR A 260 -4.37 -19.93 11.30
C THR A 260 -5.31 -20.76 12.17
N ARG A 261 -6.06 -20.09 13.02
CA ARG A 261 -7.12 -20.68 13.86
C ARG A 261 -8.45 -20.79 13.11
N TRP A 262 -8.69 -19.91 12.15
CA TRP A 262 -9.87 -19.92 11.29
C TRP A 262 -9.56 -19.36 9.90
N ASP A 263 -9.93 -20.08 8.83
CA ASP A 263 -9.74 -19.65 7.43
C ASP A 263 -11.06 -19.50 6.67
N GLY A 264 -12.19 -19.48 7.38
CA GLY A 264 -13.52 -19.43 6.77
C GLY A 264 -14.12 -20.79 6.42
N LYS A 265 -13.34 -21.87 6.38
CA LYS A 265 -13.84 -23.21 6.07
C LYS A 265 -14.13 -23.95 7.37
N GLN A 266 -15.27 -24.64 7.42
CA GLN A 266 -15.48 -25.65 8.45
C GLN A 266 -14.54 -26.81 8.14
N SER A 267 -13.69 -27.16 9.10
CA SER A 267 -13.10 -28.49 9.22
C SER A 267 -14.17 -29.51 9.54
#